data_AF-A0A2R7N9H3-F1
#
_entry.id   AF-A0A2R7N9H3-F1
#
_cell.length_a   1.000
_cell.length_b   1.000
_cell.length_c   1.000
_cell.angle_alpha   90.00
_cell.angle_beta   90.00
_cell.angle_gamma   90.00
#
_symmetry.space_group_name_H-M   'P 1'
#
loop_
_entity.id
_entity.type
_entity.pdbx_description
1 polymer ?
#
loop_
_entity_poly.entity_id
_entity_poly.type
_entity_poly.pdbx_seq_one_letter_code
_entity_poly.pdbx_strand_id
1 'polypeptide(L)'
;MMKNKILLLVSTFGYLQLFSQIGVNTPNPQATLDVVGRPAAKTILDGIIAPRITGTQLRNKTYTINQTGALVYVTEADLAPADQTAEVTSSGYFYFDGNLNRWKKLSGGTAIGDPTADAFIDDPANGMVKLGSTSTGAVRPANSDFVIKDDGKVGIGTSDPDSSLHIKENLYQGSNQLKIESVNASPILSLEKTGSTNLSPGIELGKVSFNGKIAGSDWPLAGIKANYWGNGLTNSSSLTFSTSDRPAVLINESGDMGIGRVDATFAMSPTQKLDVDGNVRFRNVPTGTNLAVGESLMALESDGKGKKVPLEALGLVKLGVLAMRSGLQGFTNSDTYANIIYDQTPKLDPSLVTYNAGTGTFTIIKPGYYQILLYSSLDMSANADGATSGTAGSRILKNGSNTIARSSTGHQERTVNVYHSTVGLSYFNAGDTLVCQMTMTRRFRVDEGSMTITYMGN
;
A
#
# COMPACT_ATOMS: atom_id res chain seq x y z
N MET A 1 20.46 87.52 101.79
CA MET A 1 19.80 88.85 101.70
C MET A 1 18.60 88.71 100.76
N MET A 2 17.45 89.27 101.16
CA MET A 2 16.13 89.43 100.48
C MET A 2 16.24 89.73 98.97
N LYS A 3 15.28 89.58 98.03
CA LYS A 3 13.84 89.27 97.87
C LYS A 3 13.60 89.40 96.33
N ASN A 4 12.73 88.70 95.59
CA ASN A 4 11.28 88.91 95.48
C ASN A 4 10.69 88.05 94.34
N LYS A 5 9.42 87.72 94.52
CA LYS A 5 8.53 86.79 93.80
C LYS A 5 8.15 87.24 92.39
N ILE A 6 7.75 86.30 91.51
CA ILE A 6 6.53 86.38 90.67
C ILE A 6 6.12 84.99 90.18
N LEU A 7 4.80 84.81 90.07
CA LEU A 7 4.00 83.60 90.08
C LEU A 7 4.04 82.78 88.79
N LEU A 8 3.91 81.46 88.96
CA LEU A 8 3.88 80.39 87.96
C LEU A 8 2.49 80.26 87.31
N LEU A 9 2.40 80.25 85.99
CA LEU A 9 1.30 79.60 85.26
C LEU A 9 1.88 78.88 84.03
N VAL A 10 2.06 77.56 84.17
CA VAL A 10 2.52 76.67 83.11
C VAL A 10 1.33 76.34 82.20
N SER A 11 1.32 76.87 80.98
CA SER A 11 0.43 76.40 79.92
C SER A 11 1.23 75.59 78.90
N THR A 12 1.19 74.27 79.07
CA THR A 12 1.73 73.29 78.13
C THR A 12 0.87 73.28 76.87
N PHE A 13 1.27 73.99 75.81
CA PHE A 13 0.71 73.77 74.47
C PHE A 13 1.40 72.55 73.87
N GLY A 14 0.78 71.39 74.05
CA GLY A 14 1.17 70.14 73.42
C GLY A 14 1.09 70.25 71.90
N TYR A 15 2.14 69.75 71.25
CA TYR A 15 2.28 69.56 69.82
C TYR A 15 1.07 68.77 69.26
N LEU A 16 0.17 69.43 68.51
CA LEU A 16 -0.79 68.74 67.66
C LEU A 16 -0.21 68.73 66.24
N GLN A 17 0.28 67.57 65.83
CA GLN A 17 0.59 67.30 64.43
C GLN A 17 -0.74 67.28 63.66
N LEU A 18 -1.20 68.43 63.17
CA LEU A 18 -2.29 68.49 62.21
C LEU A 18 -1.74 68.01 60.87
N PHE A 19 -2.13 66.81 60.48
CA PHE A 19 -1.84 66.30 59.15
C PHE A 19 -2.67 67.06 58.11
N SER A 20 -2.10 67.36 56.94
CA SER A 20 -2.73 68.13 55.87
C SER A 20 -3.68 67.31 54.98
N GLN A 21 -4.27 66.22 55.48
CA GLN A 21 -5.19 65.41 54.66
C GLN A 21 -6.57 66.06 54.57
N ILE A 22 -7.20 65.92 53.41
CA ILE A 22 -8.58 66.35 53.16
C ILE A 22 -9.47 65.10 53.14
N GLY A 23 -10.35 64.97 54.13
CA GLY A 23 -11.41 63.96 54.13
C GLY A 23 -12.74 64.56 53.66
N VAL A 24 -13.37 63.96 52.65
CA VAL A 24 -14.74 64.25 52.23
C VAL A 24 -15.61 63.06 52.61
N ASN A 25 -16.63 63.30 53.43
CA ASN A 25 -17.51 62.27 54.00
C ASN A 25 -16.81 61.20 54.88
N THR A 26 -15.58 61.44 55.33
CA THR A 26 -14.88 60.59 56.32
C THR A 26 -14.14 61.44 57.35
N PRO A 27 -14.25 61.15 58.66
CA PRO A 27 -13.48 61.83 59.70
C PRO A 27 -12.04 61.31 59.82
N ASN A 28 -11.74 60.15 59.22
CA ASN A 28 -10.44 59.48 59.32
C ASN A 28 -9.85 59.24 57.90
N PRO A 29 -9.38 60.29 57.20
CA PRO A 29 -8.92 60.16 55.82
C PRO A 29 -7.70 59.23 55.71
N GLN A 30 -7.72 58.30 54.76
CA GLN A 30 -6.65 57.32 54.52
C GLN A 30 -5.66 57.74 53.41
N ALA A 31 -5.87 58.89 52.77
CA ALA A 31 -5.01 59.46 51.73
C ALA A 31 -4.95 60.99 51.88
N THR A 32 -4.06 61.65 51.11
CA THR A 32 -3.99 63.13 51.07
C THR A 32 -5.33 63.77 50.67
N LEU A 33 -6.09 63.11 49.79
CA LEU A 33 -7.50 63.36 49.55
C LEU A 33 -8.24 62.01 49.61
N ASP A 34 -9.13 61.86 50.59
CA ASP A 34 -9.99 60.67 50.74
C ASP A 34 -11.45 61.08 50.56
N VAL A 35 -12.10 60.54 49.53
CA VAL A 35 -13.50 60.82 49.19
C VAL A 35 -14.29 59.54 49.34
N VAL A 36 -15.00 59.41 50.46
CA VAL A 36 -15.81 58.22 50.76
C VAL A 36 -17.23 58.44 50.25
N GLY A 37 -17.72 57.51 49.41
CA GLY A 37 -19.07 57.55 48.86
C GLY A 37 -20.16 57.21 49.90
N ARG A 38 -21.41 57.55 49.57
CA ARG A 38 -22.62 57.20 50.34
C ARG A 38 -23.59 56.39 49.45
N PRO A 39 -23.23 55.15 49.10
CA PRO A 39 -23.88 54.40 48.01
C PRO A 39 -25.38 54.08 48.25
N ALA A 40 -25.83 54.05 49.50
CA ALA A 40 -27.24 53.81 49.83
C ALA A 40 -28.13 55.06 49.70
N ALA A 41 -27.55 56.26 49.67
CA ALA A 41 -28.28 57.53 49.64
C ALA A 41 -28.47 58.01 48.19
N LYS A 42 -29.62 57.72 47.58
CA LYS A 42 -29.91 57.99 46.16
C LYS A 42 -29.82 59.47 45.74
N THR A 43 -29.89 60.42 46.68
CA THR A 43 -29.76 61.86 46.43
C THR A 43 -28.32 62.37 46.54
N ILE A 44 -27.38 61.51 46.96
CA ILE A 44 -25.96 61.79 47.03
C ILE A 44 -25.31 61.07 45.85
N LEU A 45 -24.80 61.85 44.90
CA LEU A 45 -24.14 61.33 43.71
C LEU A 45 -22.65 61.20 44.00
N ASP A 46 -22.17 59.97 44.17
CA ASP A 46 -20.78 59.67 44.50
C ASP A 46 -19.86 59.89 43.28
N GLY A 47 -18.73 60.58 43.48
CA GLY A 47 -17.70 60.75 42.45
C GLY A 47 -16.81 61.97 42.67
N ILE A 48 -15.73 62.04 41.88
CA ILE A 48 -14.87 63.21 41.78
C ILE A 48 -14.97 63.74 40.35
N ILE A 49 -15.43 64.97 40.19
CA ILE A 49 -15.47 65.63 38.87
C ILE A 49 -14.16 66.41 38.71
N ALA A 50 -13.31 65.96 37.78
CA ALA A 50 -12.09 66.69 37.43
C ALA A 50 -12.43 68.05 36.77
N PRO A 51 -11.51 69.03 36.80
CA PRO A 51 -11.68 70.29 36.07
C PRO A 51 -12.05 70.04 34.60
N ARG A 52 -13.13 70.68 34.16
CA ARG A 52 -13.62 70.59 32.77
C ARG A 52 -12.99 71.69 31.92
N ILE A 53 -12.50 71.33 30.74
CA ILE A 53 -11.82 72.25 29.82
C ILE A 53 -12.02 71.79 28.38
N THR A 54 -12.13 72.69 27.40
CA THR A 54 -12.11 72.26 25.98
C THR A 54 -10.67 71.98 25.53
N GLY A 55 -10.48 71.16 24.49
CA GLY A 55 -9.13 70.90 23.95
C GLY A 55 -8.43 72.19 23.51
N THR A 56 -9.16 73.11 22.87
CA THR A 56 -8.66 74.44 22.51
C THR A 56 -8.21 75.26 23.72
N GLN A 57 -8.97 75.25 24.81
CA GLN A 57 -8.58 75.93 26.06
C GLN A 57 -7.38 75.26 26.73
N LEU A 58 -7.28 73.93 26.63
CA LEU A 58 -6.19 73.15 27.20
C LEU A 58 -4.87 73.44 26.47
N ARG A 59 -4.91 73.58 25.14
CA ARG A 59 -3.74 73.95 24.31
C ARG A 59 -3.17 75.33 24.65
N ASN A 60 -4.00 76.26 25.11
CA ASN A 60 -3.56 77.58 25.55
C ASN A 60 -2.83 77.58 26.90
N LYS A 61 -2.69 76.42 27.56
CA LYS A 61 -1.96 76.26 28.82
C LYS A 61 -0.71 75.43 28.60
N THR A 62 0.37 75.83 29.27
CA THR A 62 1.63 75.08 29.29
C THR A 62 1.77 74.37 30.63
N TYR A 63 1.77 73.04 30.60
CA TYR A 63 2.04 72.21 31.76
C TYR A 63 3.53 71.84 31.82
N THR A 64 4.07 71.66 33.03
CA THR A 64 5.46 71.24 33.24
C THR A 64 5.49 69.89 33.95
N ILE A 65 6.67 69.29 34.09
CA ILE A 65 6.83 68.00 34.80
C ILE A 65 6.26 68.01 36.24
N ASN A 66 6.15 69.18 36.86
CA ASN A 66 5.55 69.34 38.20
C ASN A 66 4.04 69.08 38.22
N GLN A 67 3.37 69.10 37.07
CA GLN A 67 1.95 68.76 36.93
C GLN A 67 1.74 67.35 36.37
N THR A 68 2.76 66.49 36.35
CA THR A 68 2.59 65.07 35.99
C THR A 68 1.49 64.43 36.84
N GLY A 69 0.53 63.78 36.19
CA GLY A 69 -0.64 63.20 36.84
C GLY A 69 -1.82 64.16 37.03
N ALA A 70 -1.73 65.42 36.59
CA ALA A 70 -2.87 66.32 36.56
C ALA A 70 -4.00 65.71 35.71
N LEU A 71 -5.20 65.65 36.26
CA LEU A 71 -6.38 65.04 35.63
C LEU A 71 -7.35 66.15 35.19
N VAL A 72 -7.82 66.07 33.95
CA VAL A 72 -8.87 66.95 33.43
C VAL A 72 -9.92 66.13 32.68
N TYR A 73 -11.15 66.65 32.64
CA TYR A 73 -12.15 66.17 31.71
C TYR A 73 -12.21 67.12 30.52
N VAL A 74 -11.75 66.66 29.36
CA VAL A 74 -11.87 67.41 28.13
C VAL A 74 -13.29 67.31 27.61
N THR A 75 -13.99 68.44 27.50
CA THR A 75 -15.40 68.46 27.09
C THR A 75 -15.58 68.37 25.57
N GLU A 76 -14.62 68.86 24.80
CA GLU A 76 -14.62 68.87 23.33
C GLU A 76 -13.17 68.73 22.82
N ALA A 77 -12.98 68.14 21.64
CA ALA A 77 -11.68 67.97 21.02
C ALA A 77 -10.92 69.29 20.82
N ASP A 78 -9.60 69.24 20.78
CA ASP A 78 -8.80 70.36 20.28
C ASP A 78 -9.01 70.49 18.76
N LEU A 79 -9.36 71.68 18.29
CA LEU A 79 -9.58 71.95 16.88
C LEU A 79 -8.27 72.09 16.08
N ALA A 80 -7.13 72.24 16.76
CA ALA A 80 -5.80 72.22 16.17
C ALA A 80 -4.80 71.50 17.09
N PRO A 81 -4.93 70.16 17.26
CA PRO A 81 -4.08 69.39 18.15
C PRO A 81 -2.60 69.53 17.78
N ALA A 82 -1.78 69.97 18.73
CA ALA A 82 -0.34 70.06 18.59
C ALA A 82 0.33 69.95 19.97
N ASP A 83 1.63 69.63 19.98
CA ASP A 83 2.46 69.58 21.19
C ASP A 83 1.78 68.81 22.34
N GLN A 84 1.48 69.50 23.45
CA GLN A 84 0.91 68.88 24.64
C GLN A 84 -0.51 68.34 24.41
N THR A 85 -1.29 68.89 23.48
CA THR A 85 -2.66 68.46 23.17
C THR A 85 -2.78 67.61 21.92
N ALA A 86 -1.68 67.15 21.33
CA ALA A 86 -1.67 66.38 20.08
C ALA A 86 -2.62 65.17 20.08
N GLU A 87 -2.85 64.53 21.23
CA GLU A 87 -3.72 63.36 21.37
C GLU A 87 -5.14 63.68 21.89
N VAL A 88 -5.47 64.97 22.08
CA VAL A 88 -6.76 65.45 22.59
C VAL A 88 -7.76 65.63 21.44
N THR A 89 -8.07 64.54 20.75
CA THR A 89 -8.91 64.54 19.53
C THR A 89 -10.39 64.26 19.77
N SER A 90 -10.78 64.06 21.03
CA SER A 90 -12.15 63.75 21.44
C SER A 90 -12.39 64.12 22.90
N SER A 91 -13.65 64.20 23.31
CA SER A 91 -13.99 64.36 24.73
C SER A 91 -13.59 63.13 25.56
N GLY A 92 -13.33 63.35 26.84
CA GLY A 92 -12.99 62.30 27.80
C GLY A 92 -12.05 62.74 28.90
N TYR A 93 -11.68 61.82 29.78
CA TYR A 93 -10.67 62.06 30.81
C TYR A 93 -9.26 61.99 30.22
N PHE A 94 -8.41 62.94 30.58
CA PHE A 94 -7.00 62.97 30.21
C PHE A 94 -6.13 63.24 31.45
N TYR A 95 -4.97 62.59 31.52
CA TYR A 95 -3.92 62.94 32.48
C TYR A 95 -2.71 63.54 31.76
N PHE A 96 -2.00 64.44 32.43
CA PHE A 96 -0.75 64.98 31.89
C PHE A 96 0.41 64.04 32.20
N ASP A 97 1.07 63.53 31.16
CA ASP A 97 2.31 62.77 31.27
C ASP A 97 3.49 63.73 31.06
N GLY A 98 4.17 64.09 32.16
CA GLY A 98 5.31 65.00 32.12
C GLY A 98 6.58 64.41 31.52
N ASN A 99 6.71 63.08 31.41
CA ASN A 99 7.83 62.44 30.72
C ASN A 99 7.64 62.50 29.20
N LEU A 100 6.42 62.27 28.73
CA LEU A 100 6.05 62.38 27.31
C LEU A 100 5.69 63.82 26.88
N ASN A 101 5.66 64.75 27.84
CA ASN A 101 5.26 66.15 27.71
C ASN A 101 3.93 66.34 26.95
N ARG A 102 2.92 65.54 27.28
CA ARG A 102 1.62 65.56 26.57
C ARG A 102 0.46 65.04 27.41
N TRP A 103 -0.76 65.38 27.00
CA TRP A 103 -2.01 64.85 27.54
C TRP A 103 -2.31 63.47 26.96
N LYS A 104 -2.45 62.48 27.84
CA LYS A 104 -2.83 61.10 27.49
C LYS A 104 -4.27 60.85 27.91
N LYS A 105 -5.09 60.35 26.98
CA LYS A 105 -6.47 59.94 27.30
C LYS A 105 -6.43 58.77 28.28
N LEU A 106 -7.25 58.82 29.35
CA LEU A 106 -7.59 57.62 30.12
C LEU A 106 -8.52 56.77 29.27
N SER A 107 -7.94 55.91 28.44
CA SER A 107 -8.67 54.88 27.74
C SER A 107 -8.92 53.73 28.71
N GLY A 108 -10.18 53.34 28.93
CA GLY A 108 -10.47 52.00 29.42
C GLY A 108 -10.05 51.05 28.32
N GLY A 109 -8.88 50.42 28.47
CA GLY A 109 -8.26 49.65 27.41
C GLY A 109 -9.13 48.47 27.00
N THR A 110 -9.94 48.62 25.94
CA THR A 110 -10.25 47.49 25.09
C THR A 110 -9.01 47.28 24.24
N ALA A 111 -8.00 46.61 24.79
CA ALA A 111 -6.91 46.11 23.98
C ALA A 111 -7.53 45.21 22.91
N ILE A 112 -7.53 45.65 21.65
CA ILE A 112 -7.82 44.77 20.52
C ILE A 112 -6.51 44.02 20.27
N GLY A 113 -6.30 42.91 20.98
CA GLY A 113 -5.15 42.00 20.80
C GLY A 113 -4.33 41.70 22.06
N ASP A 114 -3.76 40.49 22.09
CA ASP A 114 -2.86 39.95 23.12
C ASP A 114 -1.42 40.48 22.90
N PRO A 115 -0.77 41.13 23.89
CA PRO A 115 0.54 41.78 23.74
C PRO A 115 1.75 40.82 23.86
N THR A 116 1.56 39.50 23.78
CA THR A 116 2.64 38.51 23.94
C THR A 116 3.27 38.08 22.60
N ALA A 117 4.49 37.52 22.67
CA ALA A 117 5.42 37.31 21.55
C ALA A 117 5.00 36.26 20.49
N ASP A 118 3.82 35.67 20.65
CA ASP A 118 3.28 34.57 19.86
C ASP A 118 1.78 34.71 19.58
N ALA A 119 1.22 35.92 19.75
CA ALA A 119 -0.18 36.18 19.44
C ALA A 119 -0.46 36.02 17.93
N PHE A 120 -1.65 35.50 17.61
CA PHE A 120 -2.22 35.61 16.27
C PHE A 120 -2.49 37.09 15.97
N ILE A 121 -1.71 37.66 15.06
CA ILE A 121 -1.81 39.07 14.67
C ILE A 121 -2.61 39.15 13.37
N ASP A 122 -3.63 40.00 13.37
CA ASP A 122 -4.35 40.39 12.15
C ASP A 122 -3.41 41.20 11.24
N ASP A 123 -3.26 40.75 10.00
CA ASP A 123 -2.46 41.39 8.96
C ASP A 123 -3.37 41.81 7.79
N PRO A 124 -4.15 42.89 7.97
CA PRO A 124 -5.13 43.32 6.97
C PRO A 124 -4.49 43.77 5.65
N ALA A 125 -3.20 44.11 5.65
CA ALA A 125 -2.47 44.44 4.42
C ALA A 125 -2.28 43.21 3.52
N ASN A 126 -2.24 42.01 4.11
CA ASN A 126 -2.06 40.74 3.40
C ASN A 126 -3.31 39.82 3.47
N GLY A 127 -4.39 40.26 4.12
CA GLY A 127 -5.65 39.50 4.23
C GLY A 127 -5.47 38.16 4.93
N MET A 128 -4.74 38.15 6.05
CA MET A 128 -4.45 36.94 6.80
C MET A 128 -4.24 37.22 8.28
N VAL A 129 -4.40 36.18 9.09
CA VAL A 129 -3.92 36.12 10.47
C VAL A 129 -2.64 35.30 10.51
N LYS A 130 -1.59 35.79 11.18
CA LYS A 130 -0.27 35.15 11.21
C LYS A 130 0.34 35.09 12.60
N LEU A 131 1.24 34.12 12.80
CA LEU A 131 2.20 34.13 13.91
C LEU A 131 3.46 34.88 13.46
N GLY A 132 3.49 36.20 13.66
CA GLY A 132 4.52 37.08 13.10
C GLY A 132 5.93 36.95 13.71
N SER A 133 6.03 36.35 14.90
CA SER A 133 7.30 36.11 15.61
C SER A 133 7.40 34.67 16.11
N THR A 134 8.63 34.25 16.39
CA THR A 134 8.93 33.04 17.17
C THR A 134 8.49 33.23 18.63
N SER A 135 8.43 32.15 19.42
CA SER A 135 8.06 32.22 20.84
C SER A 135 9.00 33.10 21.70
N THR A 136 10.15 33.54 21.16
CA THR A 136 11.08 34.47 21.82
C THR A 136 10.94 35.91 21.33
N GLY A 137 9.94 36.21 20.48
CA GLY A 137 9.74 37.53 19.87
C GLY A 137 10.71 37.86 18.72
N ALA A 138 11.55 36.90 18.31
CA ALA A 138 12.40 37.08 17.14
C ALA A 138 11.60 36.88 15.85
N VAL A 139 11.98 37.58 14.78
CA VAL A 139 11.38 37.41 13.45
C VAL A 139 11.52 35.98 12.99
N ARG A 140 10.43 35.40 12.47
CA ARG A 140 10.47 34.05 11.90
C ARG A 140 11.33 34.03 10.63
N PRO A 141 12.14 32.98 10.41
CA PRO A 141 12.81 32.78 9.12
C PRO A 141 11.79 32.73 7.97
N ALA A 142 12.16 33.23 6.80
CA ALA A 142 11.30 33.18 5.62
C ALA A 142 10.84 31.72 5.34
N ASN A 143 9.57 31.55 4.94
CA ASN A 143 8.94 30.24 4.73
C ASN A 143 8.86 29.38 6.01
N SER A 144 8.79 29.98 7.20
CA SER A 144 8.49 29.25 8.45
C SER A 144 7.19 29.73 9.10
N ASP A 145 6.37 30.42 8.31
CA ASP A 145 5.14 31.05 8.76
C ASP A 145 4.05 30.01 9.01
N PHE A 146 3.23 30.29 10.02
CA PHE A 146 1.91 29.70 10.17
C PHE A 146 0.91 30.81 9.88
N VAL A 147 0.13 30.65 8.81
CA VAL A 147 -0.81 31.66 8.33
C VAL A 147 -2.19 31.07 8.11
N ILE A 148 -3.22 31.88 8.34
CA ILE A 148 -4.61 31.60 7.97
C ILE A 148 -5.09 32.78 7.13
N LYS A 149 -5.34 32.57 5.84
CA LYS A 149 -5.89 33.61 4.94
C LYS A 149 -7.37 33.85 5.23
N ASP A 150 -7.88 35.01 4.86
CA ASP A 150 -9.31 35.37 4.99
C ASP A 150 -10.24 34.42 4.22
N ASP A 151 -9.74 33.76 3.18
CA ASP A 151 -10.45 32.72 2.42
C ASP A 151 -10.39 31.32 3.08
N GLY A 152 -9.81 31.22 4.28
CA GLY A 152 -9.75 30.02 5.10
C GLY A 152 -8.58 29.08 4.81
N LYS A 153 -7.68 29.40 3.86
CA LYS A 153 -6.51 28.57 3.59
C LYS A 153 -5.49 28.66 4.72
N VAL A 154 -4.98 27.52 5.15
CA VAL A 154 -3.93 27.40 6.17
C VAL A 154 -2.59 27.08 5.50
N GLY A 155 -1.59 27.92 5.73
CA GLY A 155 -0.22 27.69 5.32
C GLY A 155 0.66 27.32 6.52
N ILE A 156 1.43 26.23 6.40
CA ILE A 156 2.47 25.85 7.36
C ILE A 156 3.79 25.80 6.59
N GLY A 157 4.72 26.70 6.92
CA GLY A 157 5.96 26.88 6.18
C GLY A 157 5.80 27.71 4.89
N THR A 158 4.65 28.35 4.69
CA THR A 158 4.40 29.25 3.55
C THR A 158 3.44 30.35 3.95
N SER A 159 3.70 31.57 3.51
CA SER A 159 2.76 32.69 3.63
C SER A 159 1.75 32.73 2.48
N ASP A 160 1.97 31.94 1.43
CA ASP A 160 1.12 31.89 0.24
C ASP A 160 0.60 30.46 -0.01
N PRO A 161 -0.31 29.94 0.83
CA PRO A 161 -0.97 28.67 0.55
C PRO A 161 -1.84 28.78 -0.71
N ASP A 162 -1.68 27.80 -1.59
CA ASP A 162 -2.44 27.60 -2.84
C ASP A 162 -3.57 26.55 -2.70
N SER A 163 -3.62 25.85 -1.56
CA SER A 163 -4.58 24.82 -1.21
C SER A 163 -5.13 25.06 0.20
N SER A 164 -6.26 24.44 0.56
CA SER A 164 -6.90 24.66 1.86
C SER A 164 -5.97 24.39 3.05
N LEU A 165 -5.10 23.39 2.93
CA LEU A 165 -3.98 23.16 3.83
C LEU A 165 -2.73 22.94 2.99
N HIS A 166 -1.82 23.91 3.00
CA HIS A 166 -0.52 23.81 2.32
C HIS A 166 0.57 23.65 3.37
N ILE A 167 1.18 22.46 3.40
CA ILE A 167 2.35 22.17 4.25
C ILE A 167 3.60 22.20 3.35
N LYS A 168 4.45 23.22 3.51
CA LYS A 168 5.65 23.44 2.72
C LYS A 168 6.89 23.18 3.56
N GLU A 169 7.91 22.59 2.94
CA GLU A 169 9.20 22.40 3.59
C GLU A 169 9.83 23.77 3.85
N ASN A 170 10.32 23.98 5.07
CA ASN A 170 10.99 25.21 5.49
C ASN A 170 12.52 25.01 5.50
N LEU A 171 13.26 25.72 6.35
CA LEU A 171 14.71 25.54 6.47
C LEU A 171 15.13 24.17 7.02
N TYR A 172 14.21 23.39 7.59
CA TYR A 172 14.46 22.07 8.15
C TYR A 172 13.95 20.98 7.21
N GLN A 173 14.87 20.12 6.75
CA GLN A 173 14.53 19.02 5.86
C GLN A 173 13.46 18.11 6.48
N GLY A 174 12.42 17.77 5.71
CA GLY A 174 11.30 16.94 6.14
C GLY A 174 10.26 17.66 7.00
N SER A 175 10.33 18.99 7.17
CA SER A 175 9.35 19.76 7.95
C SER A 175 7.95 19.78 7.33
N ASN A 176 7.77 19.19 6.15
CA ASN A 176 6.50 19.09 5.43
C ASN A 176 5.77 17.75 5.61
N GLN A 177 6.16 16.96 6.60
CA GLN A 177 5.51 15.70 6.90
C GLN A 177 4.12 15.89 7.52
N LEU A 178 3.12 15.17 6.99
CA LEU A 178 1.87 14.91 7.71
C LEU A 178 2.02 13.62 8.51
N LYS A 179 2.05 13.73 9.85
CA LYS A 179 2.11 12.58 10.76
C LYS A 179 0.73 12.33 11.38
N ILE A 180 0.23 11.10 11.27
CA ILE A 180 -1.02 10.64 11.91
C ILE A 180 -0.67 9.45 12.80
N GLU A 181 -0.79 9.62 14.12
CA GLU A 181 -0.43 8.59 15.10
C GLU A 181 -1.54 8.40 16.14
N SER A 182 -1.63 7.18 16.68
CA SER A 182 -2.60 6.81 17.71
C SER A 182 -2.05 5.65 18.53
N VAL A 183 -2.40 5.60 19.82
CA VAL A 183 -1.97 4.56 20.77
C VAL A 183 -3.03 3.50 21.03
N ASN A 184 -4.30 3.77 20.73
CA ASN A 184 -5.43 2.91 21.11
C ASN A 184 -6.05 2.19 19.89
N ALA A 185 -6.16 2.89 18.77
CA ALA A 185 -6.73 2.38 17.52
C ALA A 185 -5.80 2.68 16.34
N SER A 186 -6.05 2.06 15.19
CA SER A 186 -5.30 2.36 13.96
C SER A 186 -5.49 3.83 13.55
N PRO A 187 -4.43 4.55 13.17
CA PRO A 187 -4.55 5.89 12.59
C PRO A 187 -5.29 5.83 11.25
N ILE A 188 -6.08 6.85 10.94
CA ILE A 188 -6.93 6.90 9.75
C ILE A 188 -6.64 8.19 8.97
N LEU A 189 -6.45 8.05 7.66
CA LEU A 189 -6.59 9.14 6.70
C LEU A 189 -7.82 8.83 5.83
N SER A 190 -8.89 9.61 6.00
CA SER A 190 -10.13 9.44 5.24
C SER A 190 -10.22 10.47 4.12
N LEU A 191 -10.56 10.02 2.92
CA LEU A 191 -10.99 10.88 1.82
C LEU A 191 -12.45 10.56 1.54
N GLU A 192 -13.32 11.52 1.80
CA GLU A 192 -14.77 11.32 1.68
C GLU A 192 -15.35 12.27 0.64
N LYS A 193 -16.00 11.70 -0.37
CA LYS A 193 -16.84 12.45 -1.30
C LYS A 193 -18.29 12.32 -0.88
N THR A 194 -18.84 13.40 -0.35
CA THR A 194 -20.22 13.45 0.14
C THR A 194 -21.14 14.25 -0.79
N GLY A 195 -22.45 14.16 -0.54
CA GLY A 195 -23.49 14.90 -1.24
C GLY A 195 -24.83 14.75 -0.50
N SER A 196 -25.88 15.44 -0.97
CA SER A 196 -27.24 15.29 -0.42
C SER A 196 -27.99 14.05 -0.92
N THR A 197 -27.42 13.34 -1.90
CA THR A 197 -27.94 12.09 -2.49
C THR A 197 -26.83 11.05 -2.61
N ASN A 198 -27.20 9.79 -2.85
CA ASN A 198 -26.25 8.72 -3.17
C ASN A 198 -25.41 9.07 -4.41
N LEU A 199 -24.16 8.59 -4.41
CA LEU A 199 -23.25 8.73 -5.56
C LEU A 199 -23.71 7.85 -6.74
N SER A 200 -23.45 8.33 -7.96
CA SER A 200 -23.64 7.55 -9.19
C SER A 200 -22.42 6.67 -9.51
N PRO A 201 -22.57 5.56 -10.27
CA PRO A 201 -21.44 4.79 -10.76
C PRO A 201 -20.45 5.63 -11.57
N GLY A 202 -19.17 5.31 -11.47
CA GLY A 202 -18.04 5.98 -12.15
C GLY A 202 -17.43 7.16 -11.38
N ILE A 203 -18.07 7.62 -10.30
CA ILE A 203 -17.61 8.81 -9.56
C ILE A 203 -16.30 8.54 -8.82
N GLU A 204 -15.30 9.42 -9.00
CA GLU A 204 -14.06 9.40 -8.22
C GLU A 204 -14.35 9.75 -6.75
N LEU A 205 -13.96 8.88 -5.83
CA LEU A 205 -14.12 9.06 -4.38
C LEU A 205 -13.02 9.94 -3.79
N GLY A 206 -11.80 9.78 -4.31
CA GLY A 206 -10.62 10.52 -3.87
C GLY A 206 -9.35 10.00 -4.53
N LYS A 207 -8.30 10.82 -4.44
CA LYS A 207 -7.00 10.54 -5.03
C LYS A 207 -5.86 11.00 -4.13
N VAL A 208 -4.84 10.16 -4.00
CA VAL A 208 -3.50 10.54 -3.55
C VAL A 208 -2.66 10.78 -4.81
N SER A 209 -2.24 12.02 -5.04
CA SER A 209 -1.53 12.43 -6.25
C SER A 209 -0.06 12.68 -5.95
N PHE A 210 0.82 12.12 -6.77
CA PHE A 210 2.25 12.39 -6.77
C PHE A 210 2.54 13.32 -7.94
N ASN A 211 2.74 14.60 -7.64
CA ASN A 211 2.94 15.65 -8.64
C ASN A 211 4.43 15.99 -8.77
N GLY A 212 4.82 16.51 -9.93
CA GLY A 212 6.15 17.02 -10.16
C GLY A 212 6.18 18.06 -11.27
N LYS A 213 7.24 18.85 -11.30
CA LYS A 213 7.39 19.95 -12.26
C LYS A 213 7.91 19.42 -13.60
N ILE A 214 7.11 19.54 -14.66
CA ILE A 214 7.48 19.22 -16.04
C ILE A 214 7.28 20.46 -16.89
N ALA A 215 8.33 20.84 -17.64
CA ALA A 215 8.32 21.97 -18.55
C ALA A 215 7.80 23.29 -17.94
N GLY A 216 8.06 23.52 -16.64
CA GLY A 216 7.70 24.75 -15.93
C GLY A 216 6.38 24.72 -15.17
N SER A 217 5.57 23.66 -15.30
CA SER A 217 4.28 23.52 -14.61
C SER A 217 4.23 22.25 -13.75
N ASP A 218 3.38 22.26 -12.73
CA ASP A 218 3.15 21.08 -11.89
C ASP A 218 2.13 20.15 -12.54
N TRP A 219 2.51 18.88 -12.71
CA TRP A 219 1.70 17.85 -13.33
C TRP A 219 1.55 16.64 -12.41
N PRO A 220 0.38 15.96 -12.41
CA PRO A 220 0.27 14.63 -11.81
C PRO A 220 1.10 13.63 -12.61
N LEU A 221 2.03 12.94 -11.94
CA LEU A 221 2.91 11.97 -12.57
C LEU A 221 2.51 10.54 -12.23
N ALA A 222 2.08 10.33 -10.99
CA ALA A 222 1.58 9.05 -10.50
C ALA A 222 0.47 9.29 -9.48
N GLY A 223 -0.28 8.25 -9.14
CA GLY A 223 -1.30 8.38 -8.12
C GLY A 223 -2.00 7.09 -7.75
N ILE A 224 -2.76 7.17 -6.67
CA ILE A 224 -3.68 6.12 -6.22
C ILE A 224 -5.07 6.75 -6.19
N LYS A 225 -6.02 6.16 -6.91
CA LYS A 225 -7.38 6.68 -7.07
C LYS A 225 -8.41 5.59 -6.78
N ALA A 226 -9.48 5.96 -6.08
CA ALA A 226 -10.65 5.10 -5.91
C ALA A 226 -11.86 5.68 -6.66
N ASN A 227 -12.65 4.79 -7.28
CA ASN A 227 -13.91 5.15 -7.94
C ASN A 227 -15.06 4.31 -7.38
N TYR A 228 -16.21 4.93 -7.22
CA TYR A 228 -17.45 4.26 -6.88
C TYR A 228 -18.09 3.65 -8.13
N TRP A 229 -18.52 2.39 -8.05
CA TRP A 229 -19.20 1.66 -9.13
C TRP A 229 -20.52 1.03 -8.68
N GLY A 230 -20.95 1.33 -7.46
CA GLY A 230 -22.22 0.85 -6.94
C GLY A 230 -23.41 1.66 -7.44
N ASN A 231 -24.60 1.22 -7.03
CA ASN A 231 -25.89 1.79 -7.42
C ASN A 231 -26.58 2.59 -6.29
N GLY A 232 -25.80 3.04 -5.31
CA GLY A 232 -26.27 3.65 -4.07
C GLY A 232 -26.68 2.68 -2.96
N LEU A 233 -26.69 1.36 -3.23
CA LEU A 233 -26.98 0.31 -2.25
C LEU A 233 -25.79 -0.62 -2.01
N THR A 234 -24.91 -0.76 -3.00
CA THR A 234 -23.68 -1.56 -2.88
C THR A 234 -22.47 -0.66 -2.64
N ASN A 235 -21.45 -1.23 -2.00
CA ASN A 235 -20.13 -0.61 -1.84
C ASN A 235 -19.18 -0.96 -3.00
N SER A 236 -19.72 -1.35 -4.16
CA SER A 236 -18.93 -1.70 -5.35
C SER A 236 -18.02 -0.52 -5.71
N SER A 237 -16.73 -0.78 -5.79
CA SER A 237 -15.71 0.26 -6.02
C SER A 237 -14.47 -0.34 -6.66
N SER A 238 -13.68 0.48 -7.33
CA SER A 238 -12.40 0.09 -7.92
C SER A 238 -11.26 0.89 -7.32
N LEU A 239 -10.05 0.33 -7.37
CA LEU A 239 -8.81 0.99 -6.98
C LEU A 239 -7.82 0.96 -8.15
N THR A 240 -7.29 2.12 -8.50
CA THR A 240 -6.34 2.28 -9.61
C THR A 240 -5.02 2.84 -9.09
N PHE A 241 -3.92 2.21 -9.51
CA PHE A 241 -2.57 2.76 -9.43
C PHE A 241 -2.16 3.27 -10.81
N SER A 242 -1.80 4.54 -10.88
CA SER A 242 -1.44 5.21 -12.13
C SER A 242 0.03 5.62 -12.14
N THR A 243 0.66 5.50 -13.30
CA THR A 243 2.00 6.01 -13.61
C THR A 243 1.98 6.71 -14.95
N SER A 244 2.75 7.79 -15.11
CA SER A 244 2.71 8.63 -16.32
C SER A 244 1.30 9.11 -16.63
N ASP A 245 0.54 9.46 -15.58
CA ASP A 245 -0.88 9.84 -15.62
C ASP A 245 -1.81 8.81 -16.32
N ARG A 246 -1.40 7.53 -16.34
CA ARG A 246 -2.16 6.44 -16.96
C ARG A 246 -2.32 5.27 -16.00
N PRO A 247 -3.47 4.57 -16.01
CA PRO A 247 -3.64 3.35 -15.23
C PRO A 247 -2.57 2.30 -15.58
N ALA A 248 -1.86 1.82 -14.57
CA ALA A 248 -0.87 0.74 -14.70
C ALA A 248 -1.36 -0.55 -14.04
N VAL A 249 -2.07 -0.42 -12.92
CA VAL A 249 -2.76 -1.51 -12.23
C VAL A 249 -4.16 -1.06 -11.83
N LEU A 250 -5.16 -1.89 -12.08
CA LEU A 250 -6.54 -1.69 -11.64
C LEU A 250 -7.01 -2.95 -10.92
N ILE A 251 -7.70 -2.77 -9.79
CA ILE A 251 -8.60 -3.78 -9.23
C ILE A 251 -10.02 -3.25 -9.42
N ASN A 252 -10.82 -3.95 -10.24
CA ASN A 252 -12.20 -3.54 -10.51
C ASN A 252 -13.16 -3.93 -9.37
N GLU A 253 -14.43 -3.57 -9.51
CA GLU A 253 -15.49 -3.84 -8.54
C GLU A 253 -15.84 -5.33 -8.37
N SER A 254 -15.40 -6.18 -9.31
CA SER A 254 -15.51 -7.64 -9.25
C SER A 254 -14.28 -8.31 -8.61
N GLY A 255 -13.29 -7.52 -8.21
CA GLY A 255 -12.03 -7.98 -7.62
C GLY A 255 -11.05 -8.59 -8.63
N ASP A 256 -11.19 -8.25 -9.90
CA ASP A 256 -10.27 -8.66 -10.97
C ASP A 256 -9.15 -7.63 -11.13
N MET A 257 -7.91 -8.11 -11.17
CA MET A 257 -6.72 -7.27 -11.29
C MET A 257 -6.22 -7.24 -12.73
N GLY A 258 -6.19 -6.04 -13.32
CA GLY A 258 -5.51 -5.78 -14.59
C GLY A 258 -4.12 -5.20 -14.38
N ILE A 259 -3.12 -5.67 -15.13
CA ILE A 259 -1.76 -5.12 -15.15
C ILE A 259 -1.36 -4.83 -16.60
N GLY A 260 -1.02 -3.57 -16.89
CA GLY A 260 -0.57 -3.14 -18.22
C GLY A 260 -1.66 -3.12 -19.31
N ARG A 261 -2.83 -3.75 -19.06
CA ARG A 261 -3.95 -3.80 -19.99
C ARG A 261 -4.61 -2.44 -20.11
N VAL A 262 -4.43 -1.79 -21.26
CA VAL A 262 -5.08 -0.52 -21.61
C VAL A 262 -5.91 -0.71 -22.87
N ASP A 263 -7.17 -0.29 -22.81
CA ASP A 263 -7.97 -0.15 -24.02
C ASP A 263 -7.62 1.16 -24.77
N ALA A 264 -8.29 1.38 -25.91
CA ALA A 264 -8.09 2.56 -26.75
C ALA A 264 -8.39 3.89 -26.02
N THR A 265 -9.12 3.85 -24.91
CA THR A 265 -9.46 5.01 -24.08
C THR A 265 -8.59 5.12 -22.82
N PHE A 266 -7.55 4.30 -22.71
CA PHE A 266 -6.69 4.17 -21.53
C PHE A 266 -7.43 3.70 -20.28
N ALA A 267 -8.61 3.08 -20.43
CA ALA A 267 -9.27 2.39 -19.34
C ALA A 267 -8.72 0.96 -19.23
N MET A 268 -8.62 0.46 -18.00
CA MET A 268 -8.29 -0.95 -17.75
C MET A 268 -9.59 -1.71 -17.54
N SER A 269 -9.77 -2.82 -18.26
CA SER A 269 -10.97 -3.66 -18.19
C SER A 269 -10.56 -5.14 -18.05
N PRO A 270 -10.02 -5.55 -16.89
CA PRO A 270 -9.63 -6.94 -16.66
C PRO A 270 -10.85 -7.86 -16.75
N THR A 271 -10.69 -8.99 -17.44
CA THR A 271 -11.75 -10.00 -17.62
C THR A 271 -11.46 -11.30 -16.87
N GLN A 272 -10.31 -11.38 -16.18
CA GLN A 272 -9.87 -12.50 -15.36
C GLN A 272 -9.31 -11.99 -14.03
N LYS A 273 -9.29 -12.85 -13.00
CA LYS A 273 -8.83 -12.49 -11.65
C LYS A 273 -7.43 -11.86 -11.63
N LEU A 274 -6.55 -12.37 -12.49
CA LEU A 274 -5.29 -11.72 -12.85
C LEU A 274 -5.21 -11.68 -14.37
N ASP A 275 -5.14 -10.48 -14.91
CA ASP A 275 -5.19 -10.21 -16.34
C ASP A 275 -4.00 -9.33 -16.71
N VAL A 276 -3.03 -9.90 -17.39
CA VAL A 276 -1.76 -9.26 -17.72
C VAL A 276 -1.66 -9.09 -19.22
N ASP A 277 -1.59 -7.85 -19.66
CA ASP A 277 -1.28 -7.52 -21.06
C ASP A 277 0.24 -7.49 -21.24
N GLY A 278 0.79 -8.63 -21.63
CA GLY A 278 2.22 -8.84 -21.82
C GLY A 278 2.75 -10.06 -21.07
N ASN A 279 4.07 -10.12 -20.93
CA ASN A 279 4.75 -11.28 -20.36
C ASN A 279 4.75 -11.26 -18.83
N VAL A 280 4.52 -12.41 -18.21
CA VAL A 280 4.72 -12.63 -16.77
C VAL A 280 6.06 -13.31 -16.52
N ARG A 281 6.90 -12.73 -15.67
CA ARG A 281 8.17 -13.36 -15.24
C ARG A 281 8.10 -13.78 -13.79
N PHE A 282 8.13 -15.09 -13.56
CA PHE A 282 8.34 -15.66 -12.22
C PHE A 282 9.85 -15.83 -11.98
N ARG A 283 10.35 -15.32 -10.86
CA ARG A 283 11.76 -15.48 -10.44
C ARG A 283 11.81 -16.44 -9.26
N ASN A 284 12.91 -17.19 -9.15
CA ASN A 284 13.12 -18.19 -8.10
C ASN A 284 12.02 -19.25 -8.04
N VAL A 285 11.46 -19.63 -9.20
CA VAL A 285 10.59 -20.80 -9.30
C VAL A 285 11.44 -22.03 -9.03
N PRO A 286 11.15 -22.84 -8.00
CA PRO A 286 11.91 -24.04 -7.70
C PRO A 286 11.92 -25.02 -8.88
N THR A 287 13.05 -25.67 -9.12
CA THR A 287 13.13 -26.75 -10.11
C THR A 287 12.61 -28.05 -9.51
N GLY A 288 11.49 -28.55 -10.02
CA GLY A 288 11.08 -29.95 -9.83
C GLY A 288 11.73 -30.84 -10.88
N THR A 289 12.17 -32.05 -10.50
CA THR A 289 12.71 -33.02 -11.47
C THR A 289 11.64 -33.87 -12.12
N ASN A 290 10.43 -33.92 -11.55
CA ASN A 290 9.25 -34.66 -12.04
C ASN A 290 7.96 -33.93 -11.62
N LEU A 291 6.85 -34.26 -12.29
CA LEU A 291 5.49 -33.92 -11.83
C LEU A 291 5.00 -35.03 -10.90
N ALA A 292 4.72 -34.71 -9.64
CA ALA A 292 4.20 -35.66 -8.65
C ALA A 292 2.69 -35.92 -8.83
N VAL A 293 2.19 -36.99 -8.19
CA VAL A 293 0.75 -37.28 -8.14
C VAL A 293 0.02 -36.10 -7.47
N GLY A 294 -1.00 -35.58 -8.16
CA GLY A 294 -1.75 -34.39 -7.72
C GLY A 294 -1.23 -33.06 -8.27
N GLU A 295 -0.07 -33.05 -8.94
CA GLU A 295 0.43 -31.87 -9.65
C GLU A 295 -0.16 -31.79 -11.07
N SER A 296 -0.15 -30.59 -11.63
CA SER A 296 -0.63 -30.33 -12.99
C SER A 296 0.23 -29.26 -13.64
N LEU A 297 0.36 -29.33 -14.96
CA LEU A 297 0.93 -28.23 -15.73
C LEU A 297 -0.12 -27.15 -15.91
N MET A 298 0.31 -25.89 -15.91
CA MET A 298 -0.52 -24.79 -16.39
C MET A 298 -0.37 -24.71 -17.91
N ALA A 299 -1.47 -24.81 -18.64
CA ALA A 299 -1.54 -24.56 -20.07
C ALA A 299 -2.35 -23.29 -20.34
N LEU A 300 -2.11 -22.66 -21.48
CA LEU A 300 -2.86 -21.50 -21.93
C LEU A 300 -3.81 -21.87 -23.06
N GLU A 301 -5.00 -21.31 -23.01
CA GLU A 301 -5.93 -21.28 -24.15
C GLU A 301 -5.50 -20.22 -25.17
N SER A 302 -6.08 -20.24 -26.37
CA SER A 302 -5.75 -19.29 -27.42
C SER A 302 -6.07 -17.84 -27.05
N ASP A 303 -6.97 -17.63 -26.09
CA ASP A 303 -7.33 -16.33 -25.53
C ASP A 303 -6.49 -15.94 -24.30
N GLY A 304 -5.48 -16.76 -23.93
CA GLY A 304 -4.57 -16.51 -22.82
C GLY A 304 -5.05 -17.00 -21.45
N LYS A 305 -6.26 -17.56 -21.33
CA LYS A 305 -6.72 -18.12 -20.04
C LYS A 305 -5.90 -19.34 -19.64
N GLY A 306 -5.46 -19.35 -18.38
CA GLY A 306 -4.74 -20.47 -17.80
C GLY A 306 -5.63 -21.58 -17.31
N LYS A 307 -5.29 -22.84 -17.62
CA LYS A 307 -5.94 -24.04 -17.08
C LYS A 307 -4.93 -25.07 -16.59
N LYS A 308 -5.37 -25.92 -15.67
CA LYS A 308 -4.58 -27.06 -15.18
C LYS A 308 -4.76 -28.25 -16.12
N VAL A 309 -3.65 -28.87 -16.52
CA VAL A 309 -3.63 -30.09 -17.34
C VAL A 309 -2.95 -31.20 -16.55
N PRO A 310 -3.66 -32.29 -16.21
CA PRO A 310 -3.05 -33.42 -15.53
C PRO A 310 -2.14 -34.22 -16.46
N LEU A 311 -1.18 -34.93 -15.89
CA LEU A 311 -0.18 -35.71 -16.65
C LEU A 311 -0.84 -36.75 -17.58
N GLU A 312 -1.94 -37.39 -17.18
CA GLU A 312 -2.65 -38.35 -18.03
C GLU A 312 -3.24 -37.75 -19.32
N ALA A 313 -3.48 -36.44 -19.37
CA ALA A 313 -4.08 -35.76 -20.51
C ALA A 313 -3.07 -35.35 -21.60
N LEU A 314 -1.76 -35.48 -21.33
CA LEU A 314 -0.71 -35.04 -22.26
C LEU A 314 -0.45 -36.03 -23.42
N GLY A 315 -1.15 -37.17 -23.47
CA GLY A 315 -0.96 -38.17 -24.53
C GLY A 315 0.47 -38.71 -24.63
N LEU A 316 1.24 -38.61 -23.54
CA LEU A 316 2.64 -39.01 -23.53
C LEU A 316 2.75 -40.53 -23.66
N VAL A 317 3.51 -40.95 -24.67
CA VAL A 317 3.90 -42.34 -24.86
C VAL A 317 4.71 -42.79 -23.64
N LYS A 318 4.28 -43.88 -22.98
CA LYS A 318 4.95 -44.41 -21.78
C LYS A 318 5.63 -45.73 -22.07
N LEU A 319 6.89 -45.86 -21.67
CA LEU A 319 7.58 -47.15 -21.68
C LEU A 319 6.96 -48.05 -20.61
N GLY A 320 6.21 -49.07 -21.03
CA GLY A 320 5.60 -50.04 -20.12
C GLY A 320 6.59 -51.11 -19.68
N VAL A 321 7.37 -51.66 -20.62
CA VAL A 321 8.33 -52.75 -20.33
C VAL A 321 9.60 -52.62 -21.16
N LEU A 322 10.74 -52.87 -20.54
CA LEU A 322 11.97 -53.32 -21.18
C LEU A 322 12.33 -54.69 -20.58
N ALA A 323 12.26 -55.73 -21.40
CA ALA A 323 12.55 -57.11 -21.01
C ALA A 323 13.71 -57.66 -21.84
N MET A 324 14.57 -58.46 -21.22
CA MET A 324 15.77 -59.00 -21.83
C MET A 324 15.91 -60.48 -21.49
N ARG A 325 16.53 -61.20 -22.41
CA ARG A 325 17.02 -62.56 -22.27
C ARG A 325 18.47 -62.58 -22.71
N SER A 326 19.34 -63.08 -21.84
CA SER A 326 20.80 -63.06 -22.01
C SER A 326 21.46 -64.43 -22.06
N GLY A 327 20.67 -65.52 -21.99
CA GLY A 327 21.22 -66.88 -22.03
C GLY A 327 20.26 -67.90 -22.64
N LEU A 328 20.80 -69.03 -23.07
CA LEU A 328 20.06 -70.07 -23.78
C LEU A 328 18.90 -70.64 -22.94
N GLN A 329 17.72 -70.75 -23.56
CA GLN A 329 16.62 -71.55 -23.03
C GLN A 329 16.89 -73.05 -23.19
N GLY A 330 16.10 -73.84 -22.46
CA GLY A 330 16.01 -75.27 -22.69
C GLY A 330 15.63 -75.59 -24.14
N PHE A 331 15.99 -76.80 -24.57
CA PHE A 331 15.69 -77.27 -25.91
C PHE A 331 14.19 -77.31 -26.19
N THR A 332 13.83 -76.88 -27.40
CA THR A 332 12.50 -77.05 -27.97
C THR A 332 12.59 -77.98 -29.17
N ASN A 333 11.61 -78.89 -29.29
CA ASN A 333 11.51 -79.81 -30.42
C ASN A 333 11.21 -79.06 -31.73
N SER A 334 11.50 -79.70 -32.86
CA SER A 334 11.14 -79.15 -34.16
C SER A 334 9.63 -78.91 -34.27
N ASP A 335 9.26 -77.92 -35.07
CA ASP A 335 7.90 -77.51 -35.41
C ASP A 335 7.03 -77.16 -34.18
N THR A 336 7.67 -76.90 -33.04
CA THR A 336 7.03 -76.54 -31.79
C THR A 336 7.32 -75.08 -31.46
N TYR A 337 6.28 -74.33 -31.06
CA TYR A 337 6.45 -72.95 -30.62
C TYR A 337 6.94 -72.88 -29.17
N ALA A 338 8.06 -72.21 -28.94
CA ALA A 338 8.58 -71.87 -27.62
C ALA A 338 8.18 -70.45 -27.23
N ASN A 339 7.73 -70.23 -26.00
CA ASN A 339 7.58 -68.89 -25.43
C ASN A 339 8.95 -68.32 -25.10
N ILE A 340 9.19 -67.07 -25.47
CA ILE A 340 10.37 -66.34 -25.00
C ILE A 340 10.14 -65.99 -23.52
N ILE A 341 11.05 -66.44 -22.68
CA ILE A 341 11.12 -66.21 -21.24
C ILE A 341 12.23 -65.20 -21.04
N TYR A 342 11.91 -64.02 -20.55
CA TYR A 342 12.85 -62.96 -20.26
C TYR A 342 13.39 -63.16 -18.85
N ASP A 343 14.72 -63.23 -18.72
CA ASP A 343 15.40 -63.41 -17.43
C ASP A 343 15.57 -62.09 -16.67
N GLN A 344 15.40 -60.95 -17.36
CA GLN A 344 15.49 -59.62 -16.80
C GLN A 344 14.37 -58.72 -17.30
N THR A 345 13.80 -57.90 -16.41
CA THR A 345 12.86 -56.82 -16.74
C THR A 345 13.33 -55.51 -16.09
N PRO A 346 14.45 -54.92 -16.55
CA PRO A 346 15.06 -53.73 -15.93
C PRO A 346 14.12 -52.53 -15.84
N LYS A 347 13.09 -52.47 -16.71
CA LYS A 347 11.97 -51.53 -16.55
C LYS A 347 10.67 -52.30 -16.72
N LEU A 348 9.81 -52.21 -15.71
CA LEU A 348 8.46 -52.75 -15.72
C LEU A 348 7.59 -51.74 -14.98
N ASP A 349 6.63 -51.13 -15.69
CA ASP A 349 5.61 -50.28 -15.08
C ASP A 349 4.39 -51.15 -14.72
N PRO A 350 4.21 -51.53 -13.44
CA PRO A 350 3.13 -52.41 -13.01
C PRO A 350 1.75 -51.75 -13.14
N SER A 351 1.68 -50.43 -13.34
CA SER A 351 0.41 -49.74 -13.62
C SER A 351 -0.08 -49.99 -15.06
N LEU A 352 0.81 -50.46 -15.94
CA LEU A 352 0.52 -50.75 -17.35
C LEU A 352 0.50 -52.24 -17.65
N VAL A 353 1.51 -52.99 -17.19
CA VAL A 353 1.74 -54.40 -17.56
C VAL A 353 2.39 -55.16 -16.40
N THR A 354 2.01 -56.43 -16.21
CA THR A 354 2.71 -57.38 -15.31
C THR A 354 3.37 -58.50 -16.11
N TYR A 355 4.37 -59.19 -15.54
CA TYR A 355 5.13 -60.24 -16.21
C TYR A 355 5.20 -61.53 -15.38
N ASN A 356 4.95 -62.68 -16.01
CA ASN A 356 5.14 -64.00 -15.43
C ASN A 356 6.37 -64.69 -16.04
N ALA A 357 7.45 -64.76 -15.26
CA ALA A 357 8.72 -65.38 -15.66
C ALA A 357 8.64 -66.90 -15.85
N GLY A 358 7.64 -67.59 -15.29
CA GLY A 358 7.46 -69.03 -15.51
C GLY A 358 6.90 -69.35 -16.89
N THR A 359 6.11 -68.45 -17.47
CA THR A 359 5.38 -68.69 -18.73
C THR A 359 5.78 -67.76 -19.88
N GLY A 360 6.52 -66.67 -19.60
CA GLY A 360 6.85 -65.66 -20.61
C GLY A 360 5.69 -64.74 -20.95
N THR A 361 4.64 -64.73 -20.12
CA THR A 361 3.40 -64.02 -20.39
C THR A 361 3.39 -62.65 -19.74
N PHE A 362 3.02 -61.64 -20.52
CA PHE A 362 2.72 -60.30 -20.03
C PHE A 362 1.21 -60.13 -19.94
N THR A 363 0.71 -59.57 -18.83
CA THR A 363 -0.72 -59.30 -18.66
C THR A 363 -0.94 -57.80 -18.58
N ILE A 364 -1.80 -57.28 -19.46
CA ILE A 364 -2.12 -55.86 -19.55
C ILE A 364 -2.99 -55.44 -18.38
N ILE A 365 -2.60 -54.37 -17.70
CA ILE A 365 -3.34 -53.77 -16.57
C ILE A 365 -4.18 -52.58 -17.06
N LYS A 366 -3.59 -51.71 -17.89
CA LYS A 366 -4.28 -50.52 -18.42
C LYS A 366 -4.71 -50.74 -19.88
N PRO A 367 -5.99 -50.53 -20.25
CA PRO A 367 -6.42 -50.65 -21.63
C PRO A 367 -5.84 -49.52 -22.52
N GLY A 368 -5.65 -49.83 -23.80
CA GLY A 368 -5.22 -48.88 -24.83
C GLY A 368 -4.36 -49.53 -25.91
N TYR A 369 -3.75 -48.70 -26.77
CA TYR A 369 -2.83 -49.14 -27.81
C TYR A 369 -1.43 -49.38 -27.25
N TYR A 370 -0.86 -50.54 -27.58
CA TYR A 370 0.51 -50.90 -27.24
C TYR A 370 1.31 -51.23 -28.49
N GLN A 371 2.51 -50.63 -28.59
CA GLN A 371 3.53 -51.03 -29.55
C GLN A 371 4.47 -52.04 -28.89
N ILE A 372 4.70 -53.15 -29.56
CA ILE A 372 5.61 -54.21 -29.11
C ILE A 372 6.72 -54.33 -30.14
N LEU A 373 7.95 -54.05 -29.71
CA LEU A 373 9.15 -54.30 -30.48
C LEU A 373 9.83 -55.54 -29.89
N LEU A 374 9.94 -56.59 -30.69
CA LEU A 374 10.64 -57.83 -30.36
C LEU A 374 11.92 -57.91 -31.18
N TYR A 375 13.04 -58.12 -30.51
CA TYR A 375 14.26 -58.67 -31.08
C TYR A 375 14.51 -60.04 -30.47
N SER A 376 14.88 -61.03 -31.27
CA SER A 376 15.14 -62.38 -30.77
C SER A 376 16.07 -63.17 -31.67
N SER A 377 16.88 -64.04 -31.08
CA SER A 377 17.73 -65.00 -31.77
C SER A 377 17.39 -66.44 -31.39
N LEU A 378 17.52 -67.32 -32.37
CA LEU A 378 17.50 -68.77 -32.18
C LEU A 378 18.93 -69.29 -32.24
N ASP A 379 19.21 -70.33 -31.46
CA ASP A 379 20.45 -71.09 -31.51
C ASP A 379 20.18 -72.54 -31.95
N MET A 380 21.06 -73.00 -32.83
CA MET A 380 20.99 -74.29 -33.49
C MET A 380 22.30 -75.06 -33.43
N SER A 381 23.31 -74.53 -32.75
CA SER A 381 24.68 -75.07 -32.68
C SER A 381 24.77 -76.51 -32.19
N ALA A 382 23.73 -77.02 -31.53
CA ALA A 382 23.64 -78.39 -31.03
C ALA A 382 23.12 -79.42 -32.06
N ASN A 383 22.70 -79.00 -33.25
CA ASN A 383 22.31 -79.91 -34.33
C ASN A 383 23.53 -80.44 -35.08
N ALA A 384 23.47 -81.67 -35.57
CA ALA A 384 24.55 -82.27 -36.35
C ALA A 384 24.69 -81.63 -37.75
N ASP A 385 25.86 -81.80 -38.36
CA ASP A 385 26.10 -81.43 -39.77
C ASP A 385 25.05 -82.08 -40.69
N GLY A 386 24.38 -81.27 -41.51
CA GLY A 386 23.27 -81.69 -42.38
C GLY A 386 21.88 -81.51 -41.76
N ALA A 387 21.79 -81.01 -40.52
CA ALA A 387 20.53 -80.82 -39.79
C ALA A 387 20.28 -79.36 -39.36
N THR A 388 20.90 -78.38 -40.03
CA THR A 388 20.76 -76.96 -39.70
C THR A 388 20.03 -76.13 -40.78
N SER A 389 19.73 -76.67 -41.95
CA SER A 389 18.83 -75.99 -42.90
C SER A 389 17.37 -76.02 -42.44
N GLY A 390 16.60 -74.96 -42.69
CA GLY A 390 15.19 -74.90 -42.31
C GLY A 390 14.53 -73.53 -42.43
N THR A 391 13.40 -73.40 -41.75
CA THR A 391 12.65 -72.14 -41.62
C THR A 391 12.50 -71.81 -40.14
N ALA A 392 12.87 -70.59 -39.78
CA ALA A 392 12.64 -70.02 -38.45
C ALA A 392 11.46 -69.06 -38.49
N GLY A 393 10.67 -69.02 -37.42
CA GLY A 393 9.55 -68.11 -37.25
C GLY A 393 9.61 -67.41 -35.89
N SER A 394 9.25 -66.13 -35.85
CA SER A 394 8.91 -65.42 -34.61
C SER A 394 7.51 -64.82 -34.74
N ARG A 395 6.78 -64.74 -33.63
CA ARG A 395 5.48 -64.09 -33.60
C ARG A 395 5.19 -63.45 -32.26
N ILE A 396 4.41 -62.38 -32.31
CA ILE A 396 3.85 -61.67 -31.16
C ILE A 396 2.37 -62.04 -31.11
N LEU A 397 1.94 -62.66 -30.02
CA LEU A 397 0.59 -63.13 -29.82
C LEU A 397 -0.12 -62.32 -28.75
N LYS A 398 -1.36 -61.93 -29.05
CA LYS A 398 -2.36 -61.50 -28.09
C LYS A 398 -3.26 -62.68 -27.70
N ASN A 399 -3.54 -62.82 -26.41
CA ASN A 399 -4.43 -63.85 -25.86
C ASN A 399 -4.09 -65.27 -26.35
N GLY A 400 -2.80 -65.56 -26.47
CA GLY A 400 -2.25 -66.86 -26.86
C GLY A 400 -2.54 -67.34 -28.28
N SER A 401 -3.38 -66.65 -29.05
CA SER A 401 -3.90 -67.14 -30.34
C SER A 401 -3.93 -66.09 -31.45
N ASN A 402 -4.14 -64.81 -31.11
CA ASN A 402 -4.22 -63.74 -32.10
C ASN A 402 -2.82 -63.22 -32.45
N THR A 403 -2.36 -63.46 -33.67
CA THR A 403 -1.03 -62.99 -34.11
C THR A 403 -1.08 -61.51 -34.48
N ILE A 404 -0.41 -60.68 -33.69
CA ILE A 404 -0.30 -59.23 -33.92
C ILE A 404 0.79 -58.93 -34.96
N ALA A 405 1.89 -59.67 -34.92
CA ALA A 405 2.99 -59.54 -35.86
C ALA A 405 3.77 -60.86 -35.96
N ARG A 406 4.39 -61.10 -37.11
CA ARG A 406 5.21 -62.29 -37.36
C ARG A 406 6.36 -61.98 -38.30
N SER A 407 7.46 -62.69 -38.11
CA SER A 407 8.58 -62.74 -39.06
C SER A 407 8.90 -64.21 -39.35
N SER A 408 9.30 -64.51 -40.58
CA SER A 408 9.69 -65.85 -40.99
C SER A 408 10.85 -65.75 -41.96
N THR A 409 11.88 -66.56 -41.76
CA THR A 409 13.07 -66.58 -42.62
C THR A 409 13.50 -68.02 -42.89
N GLY A 410 13.83 -68.30 -44.14
CA GLY A 410 14.51 -69.54 -44.53
C GLY A 410 16.03 -69.36 -44.44
N HIS A 411 16.75 -70.43 -44.09
CA HIS A 411 18.21 -70.42 -44.01
C HIS A 411 18.79 -71.75 -44.48
N GLN A 412 20.04 -71.70 -44.94
CA GLN A 412 20.75 -72.85 -45.50
C GLN A 412 21.49 -73.64 -44.41
N GLU A 413 22.05 -74.78 -44.81
CA GLU A 413 22.89 -75.61 -43.95
C GLU A 413 24.12 -74.83 -43.44
N ARG A 414 24.66 -75.25 -42.29
CA ARG A 414 25.72 -74.62 -41.49
C ARG A 414 25.33 -73.26 -40.87
N THR A 415 24.03 -72.96 -40.79
CA THR A 415 23.52 -71.79 -40.05
C THR A 415 23.35 -72.15 -38.58
N VAL A 416 24.03 -71.44 -37.69
CA VAL A 416 23.98 -71.71 -36.24
C VAL A 416 23.03 -70.78 -35.49
N ASN A 417 22.73 -69.60 -36.04
CA ASN A 417 21.82 -68.62 -35.44
C ASN A 417 20.93 -67.94 -36.48
N VAL A 418 19.72 -67.59 -36.06
CA VAL A 418 18.78 -66.80 -36.86
C VAL A 418 18.22 -65.67 -36.01
N TYR A 419 18.25 -64.45 -36.55
CA TYR A 419 17.81 -63.24 -35.85
C TYR A 419 16.53 -62.70 -36.46
N HIS A 420 15.54 -62.39 -35.64
CA HIS A 420 14.32 -61.71 -36.05
C HIS A 420 14.14 -60.41 -35.28
N SER A 421 13.74 -59.37 -36.01
CA SER A 421 13.10 -58.18 -35.46
C SER A 421 11.66 -58.14 -35.94
N THR A 422 10.72 -57.97 -35.01
CA THR A 422 9.28 -58.00 -35.29
C THR A 422 8.61 -56.88 -34.50
N VAL A 423 7.77 -56.08 -35.16
CA VAL A 423 7.01 -54.99 -34.52
C VAL A 423 5.54 -55.23 -34.69
N GLY A 424 4.79 -55.13 -33.59
CA GLY A 424 3.34 -55.18 -33.57
C GLY A 424 2.74 -53.94 -32.93
N LEU A 425 1.57 -53.52 -33.40
CA LEU A 425 0.73 -52.51 -32.76
C LEU A 425 -0.67 -53.11 -32.61
N SER A 426 -1.21 -53.11 -31.41
CA SER A 426 -2.58 -53.56 -31.18
C SER A 426 -3.20 -52.88 -29.98
N TYR A 427 -4.53 -52.78 -29.98
CA TYR A 427 -5.30 -52.38 -28.82
C TYR A 427 -5.46 -53.57 -27.87
N PHE A 428 -5.26 -53.36 -26.57
CA PHE A 428 -5.47 -54.36 -25.52
C PHE A 428 -6.47 -53.85 -24.49
N ASN A 429 -7.33 -54.76 -24.02
CA ASN A 429 -8.15 -54.55 -22.84
C ASN A 429 -7.35 -54.92 -21.57
N ALA A 430 -7.81 -54.43 -20.42
CA ALA A 430 -7.30 -54.93 -19.14
C ALA A 430 -7.53 -56.44 -19.03
N GLY A 431 -6.51 -57.17 -18.61
CA GLY A 431 -6.50 -58.64 -18.51
C GLY A 431 -6.08 -59.37 -19.80
N ASP A 432 -6.02 -58.69 -20.95
CA ASP A 432 -5.47 -59.31 -22.16
C ASP A 432 -4.00 -59.71 -21.93
N THR A 433 -3.58 -60.79 -22.56
CA THR A 433 -2.21 -61.32 -22.44
C THR A 433 -1.42 -61.11 -23.71
N LEU A 434 -0.11 -60.97 -23.55
CA LEU A 434 0.86 -60.86 -24.61
C LEU A 434 1.96 -61.90 -24.39
N VAL A 435 2.28 -62.64 -25.45
CA VAL A 435 3.38 -63.63 -25.45
C VAL A 435 4.16 -63.49 -26.76
N CYS A 436 5.48 -63.55 -26.68
CA CYS A 436 6.34 -63.68 -27.85
C CYS A 436 6.77 -65.14 -27.98
N GLN A 437 6.71 -65.67 -29.20
CA GLN A 437 7.08 -67.05 -29.48
C GLN A 437 8.05 -67.16 -30.64
N MET A 438 8.86 -68.21 -30.62
CA MET A 438 9.67 -68.63 -31.74
C MET A 438 9.39 -70.08 -32.10
N THR A 439 9.57 -70.45 -33.36
CA THR A 439 9.46 -71.83 -33.85
C THR A 439 10.49 -72.08 -34.92
N MET A 440 10.77 -73.35 -35.16
CA MET A 440 11.71 -73.76 -36.18
C MET A 440 11.46 -75.20 -36.66
N THR A 441 11.75 -75.50 -37.92
CA THR A 441 11.68 -76.86 -38.50
C THR A 441 12.77 -77.82 -37.99
N ARG A 442 13.64 -77.38 -37.08
CA ARG A 442 14.70 -78.16 -36.44
C ARG A 442 14.62 -77.99 -34.93
N ARG A 443 15.26 -78.88 -34.17
CA ARG A 443 15.40 -78.71 -32.72
C ARG A 443 16.22 -77.45 -32.44
N PHE A 444 15.78 -76.61 -31.53
CA PHE A 444 16.37 -75.28 -31.32
C PHE A 444 16.39 -74.88 -29.84
N ARG A 445 17.11 -73.79 -29.55
CA ARG A 445 17.06 -73.04 -28.29
C ARG A 445 16.75 -71.58 -28.60
N VAL A 446 15.97 -70.91 -27.76
CA VAL A 446 15.92 -69.44 -27.78
C VAL A 446 17.17 -68.93 -27.09
N ASP A 447 17.92 -68.08 -27.76
CA ASP A 447 19.23 -67.62 -27.32
C ASP A 447 19.13 -66.26 -26.64
N GLU A 448 19.12 -65.19 -27.43
CA GLU A 448 18.94 -63.82 -26.95
C GLU A 448 17.57 -63.30 -27.32
N GLY A 449 17.06 -62.37 -26.52
CA GLY A 449 15.82 -61.69 -26.84
C GLY A 449 15.70 -60.38 -26.09
N SER A 450 15.25 -59.32 -26.75
CA SER A 450 14.83 -58.10 -26.09
C SER A 450 13.45 -57.71 -26.55
N MET A 451 12.67 -57.18 -25.63
CA MET A 451 11.34 -56.71 -25.92
C MET A 451 11.08 -55.38 -25.25
N THR A 452 10.51 -54.47 -26.03
CA THR A 452 10.00 -53.19 -25.55
C THR A 452 8.50 -53.17 -25.74
N ILE A 453 7.76 -52.90 -24.65
CA ILE A 453 6.32 -52.66 -24.69
C ILE A 453 6.09 -51.20 -24.35
N THR A 454 5.48 -50.48 -25.29
CA THR A 454 5.26 -49.04 -25.18
C THR A 454 3.77 -48.75 -25.25
N TYR A 455 3.23 -48.09 -24.23
CA TYR A 455 1.85 -47.63 -24.17
C TYR A 455 1.69 -46.33 -24.95
N MET A 456 0.84 -46.34 -25.96
CA MET A 456 0.64 -45.23 -26.91
C MET A 456 -0.54 -44.33 -26.53
N GLY A 457 -1.30 -44.68 -25.49
CA GLY A 457 -2.55 -44.01 -25.14
C GLY A 457 -3.78 -44.85 -25.50
N ASN A 458 -4.95 -44.33 -25.16
CA ASN A 458 -6.24 -44.95 -25.47
C ASN A 458 -6.83 -44.38 -26.76
#